data_AF-A0A443L719-F1
#
_entry.id   AF-A0A443L719-F1
#
_cell.length_a   1.000
_cell.length_b   1.000
_cell.length_c   1.000
_cell.angle_alpha   90.00
_cell.angle_beta   90.00
_cell.angle_gamma   90.00
#
_symmetry.space_group_name_H-M   'P 1'
#
loop_
_entity.id
_entity.type
_entity.pdbx_description
1 polymer ?
#
loop_
_entity_poly.entity_id
_entity_poly.type
_entity_poly.pdbx_seq_one_letter_code
_entity_poly.pdbx_strand_id
1 'polypeptide(L)'
;MDRIEIKADLSIDDAGAITGLAWPFGSPDRVGDVIEAGAFAKAAAPLPMLDSHDQKTVVGVWDEISETPEGLTVKGRLLIEDVQRAREVRALVQAGAMRGLSIGFRAAKALPRQKGGRTIEDLELLEISIVAVPAHPGAQITSAKDMTMAGENEDGIAALEAKMTEIEKKADTSALTARLDKIEAKMNRPGTETKPEATDEVKAFAAYLSTGTTEGKALTTAADTANHILAPEQVESEFIRNLVEFSPIRTIADVRSTTSAKVILPKRTGITNAVWVGETTARTGSEPTFDQADIEVKEIATYVDISLQMSEDSSNVLTEVNLALAEDFGQKESLAFVNGSTTLEPKGFMQDATIATTDNGSVSALDPDALIALMYALPATYRNAGTWVMNGNTLAVIRTLKDGDGRYLWQPSYQAGQPETILGRPVVEAVDMPDIAEDAQPIIYGDFMRGYRIYDRLSLAILADPYSVRVNGLVRYHARRRVGADVVRPAAFRKLVMAV
;
A
#
# COMPACT_ATOMS: atom_id res chain seq x y z
N MET A 1 -21.76 14.27 37.92
CA MET A 1 -21.80 13.43 36.70
C MET A 1 -20.87 12.27 36.96
N ASP A 2 -21.40 11.21 37.57
CA ASP A 2 -20.61 10.01 37.86
C ASP A 2 -20.46 9.21 36.57
N ARG A 3 -19.23 9.16 36.07
CA ARG A 3 -18.82 8.26 34.98
C ARG A 3 -18.69 6.87 35.59
N ILE A 4 -19.63 5.99 35.27
CA ILE A 4 -19.49 4.55 35.47
C ILE A 4 -18.56 4.05 34.35
N GLU A 5 -17.27 3.87 34.66
CA GLU A 5 -16.34 3.11 33.82
C GLU A 5 -16.48 1.62 34.14
N ILE A 6 -17.04 0.84 33.21
CA ILE A 6 -16.96 -0.62 33.24
C ILE A 6 -15.70 -1.02 32.47
N LYS A 7 -14.61 -1.30 33.19
CA LYS A 7 -13.44 -2.00 32.63
C LYS A 7 -13.76 -3.49 32.54
N ALA A 8 -14.24 -3.93 31.38
CA ALA A 8 -14.14 -5.34 31.00
C ALA A 8 -12.79 -5.52 30.28
N ASP A 9 -11.80 -6.09 30.99
CA ASP A 9 -10.55 -6.53 30.38
C ASP A 9 -10.86 -7.66 29.41
N LEU A 10 -10.70 -7.38 28.13
CA LEU A 10 -10.92 -8.31 27.03
C LEU A 10 -9.59 -9.01 26.76
N SER A 11 -9.41 -10.23 27.24
CA SER A 11 -8.13 -10.95 27.14
C SER A 11 -8.24 -12.15 26.19
N ILE A 12 -7.36 -12.22 25.18
CA ILE A 12 -6.95 -13.50 24.58
C ILE A 12 -6.07 -14.20 25.63
N ASP A 13 -6.34 -15.49 25.88
CA ASP A 13 -5.54 -16.26 26.83
C ASP A 13 -4.10 -16.48 26.34
N ASP A 14 -3.25 -17.00 27.23
CA ASP A 14 -1.85 -17.29 26.86
C ASP A 14 -1.73 -18.43 25.83
N ALA A 15 -2.76 -19.26 25.67
CA ALA A 15 -2.82 -20.34 24.69
C ALA A 15 -3.28 -19.86 23.30
N GLY A 16 -3.64 -18.59 23.14
CA GLY A 16 -4.08 -18.00 21.87
C GLY A 16 -5.56 -18.24 21.55
N ALA A 17 -6.37 -18.71 22.52
CA ALA A 17 -7.80 -18.91 22.33
C ALA A 17 -8.53 -17.57 22.21
N ILE A 18 -9.44 -17.49 21.24
CA ILE A 18 -10.17 -16.29 20.90
C ILE A 18 -11.65 -16.63 20.67
N THR A 19 -12.53 -15.82 21.25
CA THR A 19 -13.98 -15.90 21.05
C THR A 19 -14.50 -14.52 20.70
N GLY A 20 -15.46 -14.46 19.78
CA GLY A 20 -16.05 -13.19 19.37
C GLY A 20 -17.39 -13.34 18.68
N LEU A 21 -18.04 -12.19 18.55
CA LEU A 21 -19.23 -12.02 17.72
C LEU A 21 -18.75 -11.48 16.37
N ALA A 22 -18.71 -12.35 15.36
CA ALA A 22 -18.24 -12.02 14.02
C ALA A 22 -19.25 -11.16 13.24
N TRP A 23 -20.54 -11.29 13.54
CA TRP A 23 -21.59 -10.43 12.98
C TRP A 23 -22.81 -10.37 13.91
N PRO A 24 -23.17 -9.22 14.50
CA PRO A 24 -24.41 -9.10 15.27
C PRO A 24 -25.65 -8.97 14.36
N PHE A 25 -26.78 -9.52 14.80
CA PHE A 25 -28.06 -9.31 14.14
C PHE A 25 -28.77 -8.03 14.60
N GLY A 26 -29.71 -7.57 13.78
CA GLY A 26 -30.62 -6.47 14.13
C GLY A 26 -30.10 -5.06 13.87
N SER A 27 -28.83 -4.87 13.52
CA SER A 27 -28.27 -3.58 13.11
C SER A 27 -27.55 -3.64 11.76
N PRO A 28 -27.57 -2.55 10.97
CA PRO A 28 -26.76 -2.44 9.77
C PRO A 28 -25.27 -2.24 10.08
N ASP A 29 -24.43 -2.71 9.18
CA ASP A 29 -23.02 -2.34 9.14
C ASP A 29 -22.80 -0.90 8.65
N ARG A 30 -21.53 -0.51 8.48
CA ARG A 30 -21.16 0.85 8.05
C ARG A 30 -21.58 1.20 6.62
N VAL A 31 -21.85 0.22 5.76
CA VAL A 31 -22.31 0.43 4.38
C VAL A 31 -23.83 0.21 4.23
N GLY A 32 -24.51 -0.16 5.31
CA GLY A 32 -25.96 -0.33 5.39
C GLY A 32 -26.44 -1.77 5.24
N ASP A 33 -25.54 -2.73 5.09
CA ASP A 33 -25.86 -4.14 4.91
C ASP A 33 -26.34 -4.75 6.24
N VAL A 34 -27.37 -5.59 6.17
CA VAL A 34 -27.90 -6.39 7.28
C VAL A 34 -27.93 -7.83 6.83
N ILE A 35 -27.37 -8.71 7.64
CA ILE A 35 -27.48 -10.16 7.45
C ILE A 35 -28.59 -10.65 8.36
N GLU A 36 -29.53 -11.42 7.80
CA GLU A 36 -30.65 -11.98 8.55
C GLU A 36 -30.28 -13.31 9.23
N ALA A 37 -31.01 -13.62 10.31
CA ALA A 37 -30.93 -14.93 10.93
C ALA A 37 -31.32 -16.02 9.93
N GLY A 38 -30.54 -17.10 9.86
CA GLY A 38 -30.61 -18.18 8.90
C GLY A 38 -29.63 -18.03 7.74
N ALA A 39 -29.07 -16.84 7.50
CA ALA A 39 -28.14 -16.64 6.39
C ALA A 39 -26.80 -17.38 6.59
N PHE A 40 -26.39 -17.65 7.84
CA PHE A 40 -25.18 -18.40 8.15
C PHE A 40 -25.43 -19.91 8.30
N ALA A 41 -26.60 -20.43 7.92
CA ALA A 41 -26.93 -21.85 8.08
C ALA A 41 -25.95 -22.81 7.37
N LYS A 42 -25.20 -22.33 6.37
CA LYS A 42 -24.17 -23.10 5.66
C LYS A 42 -22.75 -22.87 6.18
N ALA A 43 -22.55 -21.97 7.13
CA ALA A 43 -21.24 -21.69 7.71
C ALA A 43 -20.77 -22.91 8.52
N ALA A 44 -19.54 -23.35 8.25
CA ALA A 44 -18.96 -24.52 8.89
C ALA A 44 -17.51 -24.27 9.28
N ALA A 45 -17.11 -24.81 10.43
CA ALA A 45 -15.72 -24.91 10.83
C ALA A 45 -15.07 -26.19 10.24
N PRO A 46 -13.74 -26.24 10.09
CA PRO A 46 -12.77 -25.18 10.40
C PRO A 46 -12.74 -24.10 9.31
N LEU A 47 -12.59 -22.84 9.72
CA LEU A 47 -12.42 -21.70 8.81
C LEU A 47 -11.10 -20.97 9.11
N PRO A 48 -10.33 -20.52 8.10
CA PRO A 48 -9.11 -19.78 8.35
C PRO A 48 -9.38 -18.46 9.08
N MET A 49 -8.52 -18.15 10.05
CA MET A 49 -8.49 -16.85 10.72
C MET A 49 -7.40 -16.01 10.07
N LEU A 50 -7.80 -14.97 9.36
CA LEU A 50 -6.89 -14.07 8.65
C LEU A 50 -6.60 -12.81 9.48
N ASP A 51 -5.51 -12.14 9.13
CA ASP A 51 -5.25 -10.77 9.57
C ASP A 51 -5.62 -9.80 8.45
N SER A 52 -6.55 -8.89 8.73
CA SER A 52 -6.87 -7.76 7.83
C SER A 52 -7.30 -8.16 6.41
N HIS A 53 -8.03 -9.26 6.25
CA HIS A 53 -8.53 -9.81 4.98
C HIS A 53 -7.45 -10.25 3.98
N ASP A 54 -6.17 -10.32 4.38
CA ASP A 54 -5.11 -10.79 3.50
C ASP A 54 -5.02 -12.33 3.52
N GLN A 55 -5.31 -12.96 2.37
CA GLN A 55 -5.28 -14.41 2.21
C GLN A 55 -3.88 -15.02 2.39
N LYS A 56 -2.83 -14.20 2.37
CA LYS A 56 -1.45 -14.64 2.63
C LYS A 56 -1.10 -14.67 4.11
N THR A 57 -1.92 -14.04 4.98
CA THR A 57 -1.65 -13.88 6.41
C THR A 57 -2.66 -14.65 7.26
N VAL A 58 -2.62 -15.99 7.15
CA VAL A 58 -3.37 -16.87 8.04
C VAL A 58 -2.69 -16.90 9.41
N VAL A 59 -3.40 -16.46 10.44
CA VAL A 59 -2.88 -16.33 11.82
C VAL A 59 -3.48 -17.33 12.80
N GLY A 60 -4.52 -18.05 12.39
CA GLY A 60 -5.22 -18.99 13.24
C GLY A 60 -6.27 -19.82 12.52
N VAL A 61 -7.06 -20.54 13.29
CA VAL A 61 -8.21 -21.31 12.82
C VAL A 61 -9.42 -21.03 13.71
N TRP A 62 -10.59 -20.83 13.11
CA TRP A 62 -11.87 -20.85 13.79
C TRP A 62 -12.36 -22.29 13.88
N ASP A 63 -12.41 -22.82 15.11
CA ASP A 63 -12.75 -24.21 15.41
C ASP A 63 -14.27 -24.40 15.62
N GLU A 64 -14.97 -23.35 16.06
CA GLU A 64 -16.44 -23.34 16.21
C GLU A 64 -17.02 -22.10 15.53
N ILE A 65 -18.08 -22.30 14.74
CA ILE A 65 -18.90 -21.25 14.16
C ILE A 65 -20.35 -21.60 14.46
N SER A 66 -21.06 -20.70 15.15
CA SER A 66 -22.45 -20.91 15.53
C SER A 66 -23.24 -19.64 15.36
N GLU A 67 -24.35 -19.73 14.64
CA GLU A 67 -25.34 -18.69 14.60
C GLU A 67 -26.19 -18.73 15.89
N THR A 68 -26.28 -17.62 16.61
CA THR A 68 -27.08 -17.45 17.83
C THR A 68 -28.12 -16.35 17.60
N PRO A 69 -29.12 -16.18 18.50
CA PRO A 69 -30.08 -15.09 18.38
C PRO A 69 -29.44 -13.69 18.31
N GLU A 70 -28.25 -13.52 18.90
CA GLU A 70 -27.48 -12.28 18.89
C GLU A 70 -26.69 -12.07 17.59
N GLY A 71 -26.38 -13.12 16.83
CA GLY A 71 -25.56 -13.05 15.63
C GLY A 71 -24.66 -14.26 15.38
N LEU A 72 -23.68 -14.12 14.49
CA LEU A 72 -22.66 -15.14 14.24
C LEU A 72 -21.59 -15.11 15.34
N THR A 73 -21.57 -16.13 16.18
CA THR A 73 -20.53 -16.32 17.21
C THR A 73 -19.47 -17.30 16.74
N VAL A 74 -18.22 -17.04 17.10
CA VAL A 74 -17.09 -17.87 16.71
C VAL A 74 -16.11 -18.09 17.85
N LYS A 75 -15.50 -19.28 17.87
CA LYS A 75 -14.37 -19.61 18.74
C LYS A 75 -13.25 -20.23 17.93
N GLY A 76 -12.02 -19.89 18.26
CA GLY A 76 -10.86 -20.38 17.55
C GLY A 76 -9.58 -20.16 18.34
N ARG A 77 -8.46 -20.36 17.65
CA ARG A 77 -7.13 -20.20 18.23
C ARG A 77 -6.14 -19.59 17.24
N LEU A 78 -5.33 -18.68 17.75
CA LEU A 78 -4.14 -18.17 17.06
C LEU A 78 -3.02 -19.21 17.12
N LEU A 79 -2.34 -19.44 16.00
CA LEU A 79 -1.20 -20.37 15.91
C LEU A 79 0.09 -19.71 16.41
N ILE A 80 0.11 -19.29 17.67
CA ILE A 80 1.16 -18.43 18.26
C ILE A 80 2.54 -19.10 18.36
N GLU A 81 2.61 -20.42 18.43
CA GLU A 81 3.88 -21.14 18.49
C GLU A 81 4.55 -21.20 17.11
N ASP A 82 3.75 -21.45 16.07
CA ASP A 82 4.23 -21.75 14.72
C ASP A 82 4.28 -20.52 13.79
N VAL A 83 3.39 -19.55 14.00
CA VAL A 83 3.22 -18.41 13.09
C VAL A 83 3.64 -17.11 13.79
N GLN A 84 4.72 -16.49 13.30
CA GLN A 84 5.20 -15.21 13.84
C GLN A 84 4.10 -14.13 13.81
N ARG A 85 3.37 -14.02 12.70
CA ARG A 85 2.29 -13.03 12.57
C ARG A 85 1.18 -13.24 13.60
N ALA A 86 0.90 -14.47 14.00
CA ALA A 86 -0.08 -14.76 15.05
C ALA A 86 0.36 -14.21 16.42
N ARG A 87 1.66 -14.22 16.73
CA ARG A 87 2.21 -13.59 17.95
C ARG A 87 2.05 -12.08 17.94
N GLU A 88 2.32 -11.45 16.79
CA GLU A 88 2.15 -10.00 16.60
C GLU A 88 0.68 -9.60 16.71
N VAL A 89 -0.22 -10.35 16.07
CA VAL A 89 -1.68 -10.13 16.16
C VAL A 89 -2.16 -10.30 17.61
N ARG A 90 -1.71 -11.34 18.32
CA ARG A 90 -2.04 -11.52 19.76
C ARG A 90 -1.62 -10.30 20.57
N ALA A 91 -0.40 -9.79 20.39
CA ALA A 91 0.08 -8.61 21.09
C ALA A 91 -0.76 -7.36 20.79
N LEU A 92 -1.18 -7.18 19.54
CA LEU A 92 -2.03 -6.06 19.12
C LEU A 92 -3.47 -6.17 19.65
N VAL A 93 -4.02 -7.37 19.74
CA VAL A 93 -5.33 -7.59 20.38
C VAL A 93 -5.25 -7.34 21.89
N GLN A 94 -4.21 -7.84 22.56
CA GLN A 94 -3.97 -7.60 23.99
C GLN A 94 -3.76 -6.11 24.30
N ALA A 95 -3.10 -5.38 23.40
CA ALA A 95 -2.97 -3.92 23.49
C ALA A 95 -4.26 -3.16 23.18
N GLY A 96 -5.33 -3.85 22.74
CA GLY A 96 -6.60 -3.25 22.35
C GLY A 96 -6.58 -2.52 21.00
N ALA A 97 -5.51 -2.66 20.22
CA ALA A 97 -5.35 -2.03 18.90
C ALA A 97 -6.11 -2.76 17.79
N MET A 98 -6.34 -4.07 17.96
CA MET A 98 -7.18 -4.88 17.08
C MET A 98 -8.24 -5.62 17.87
N ARG A 99 -9.49 -5.14 17.83
CA ARG A 99 -10.61 -5.72 18.60
C ARG A 99 -11.79 -6.12 17.73
N GLY A 100 -11.75 -5.78 16.44
CA GLY A 100 -12.83 -6.05 15.50
C GLY A 100 -12.71 -7.44 14.90
N LEU A 101 -13.87 -8.02 14.60
CA LEU A 101 -13.98 -9.15 13.68
C LEU A 101 -14.68 -8.66 12.42
N SER A 102 -14.25 -9.15 11.27
CA SER A 102 -14.87 -8.85 9.99
C SER A 102 -14.97 -10.12 9.17
N ILE A 103 -16.05 -10.25 8.41
CA ILE A 103 -16.35 -11.46 7.65
C ILE A 103 -16.21 -11.19 6.15
N GLY A 104 -15.59 -12.12 5.44
CA GLY A 104 -15.60 -12.20 3.99
C GLY A 104 -16.62 -13.23 3.54
N PHE A 105 -17.56 -12.83 2.70
CA PHE A 105 -18.62 -13.73 2.23
C PHE A 105 -19.06 -13.41 0.80
N ARG A 106 -19.70 -14.38 0.17
CA ARG A 106 -20.40 -14.21 -1.10
C ARG A 106 -21.91 -14.30 -0.86
N ALA A 107 -22.64 -13.22 -1.13
CA ALA A 107 -24.09 -13.22 -1.02
C ALA A 107 -24.72 -14.11 -2.11
N ALA A 108 -25.54 -15.08 -1.71
CA ALA A 108 -26.32 -15.93 -2.61
C ALA A 108 -27.73 -15.37 -2.83
N LYS A 109 -28.33 -14.77 -1.79
CA LYS A 109 -29.58 -14.02 -1.87
C LYS A 109 -29.47 -12.72 -1.09
N ALA A 110 -29.68 -11.60 -1.78
CA ALA A 110 -29.66 -10.28 -1.18
C ALA A 110 -30.70 -9.36 -1.82
N LEU A 111 -31.36 -8.56 -1.01
CA LEU A 111 -32.36 -7.57 -1.41
C LEU A 111 -31.86 -6.16 -1.09
N PRO A 112 -32.07 -5.16 -1.97
CA PRO A 112 -31.68 -3.79 -1.67
C PRO A 112 -32.53 -3.19 -0.54
N ARG A 113 -31.91 -2.41 0.35
CA ARG A 113 -32.59 -1.70 1.45
C ARG A 113 -32.84 -0.24 1.09
N GLN A 114 -34.00 0.29 1.51
CA GLN A 114 -34.41 1.67 1.18
C GLN A 114 -33.50 2.77 1.75
N LYS A 115 -32.69 2.48 2.78
CA LYS A 115 -31.77 3.45 3.41
C LYS A 115 -30.30 3.24 3.01
N GLY A 116 -30.04 2.52 1.92
CA GLY A 116 -28.70 2.08 1.52
C GLY A 116 -28.35 0.72 2.10
N GLY A 117 -27.46 0.00 1.41
CA GLY A 117 -27.07 -1.37 1.72
C GLY A 117 -28.10 -2.43 1.29
N ARG A 118 -27.86 -3.66 1.72
CA ARG A 118 -28.57 -4.88 1.31
C ARG A 118 -29.00 -5.70 2.53
N THR A 119 -30.16 -6.32 2.46
CA THR A 119 -30.57 -7.39 3.36
C THR A 119 -30.09 -8.69 2.74
N ILE A 120 -29.25 -9.45 3.46
CA ILE A 120 -28.67 -10.71 2.98
C ILE A 120 -29.38 -11.85 3.71
N GLU A 121 -30.09 -12.67 2.93
CA GLU A 121 -30.89 -13.79 3.43
C GLU A 121 -30.14 -15.14 3.32
N ASP A 122 -29.19 -15.24 2.40
CA ASP A 122 -28.38 -16.44 2.19
C ASP A 122 -26.98 -16.02 1.71
N LEU A 123 -25.95 -16.58 2.32
CA LEU A 123 -24.56 -16.31 1.96
C LEU A 123 -23.67 -17.56 2.09
N GLU A 124 -22.53 -17.48 1.44
CA GLU A 124 -21.41 -18.40 1.61
C GLU A 124 -20.31 -17.67 2.39
N LEU A 125 -20.05 -18.12 3.62
CA LEU A 125 -18.98 -17.56 4.47
C LEU A 125 -17.63 -18.11 4.00
N LEU A 126 -16.71 -17.20 3.64
CA LEU A 126 -15.42 -17.56 3.07
C LEU A 126 -14.28 -17.42 4.08
N GLU A 127 -14.31 -16.38 4.91
CA GLU A 127 -13.29 -16.14 5.93
C GLU A 127 -13.81 -15.23 7.05
N ILE A 128 -13.11 -15.29 8.20
CA ILE A 128 -13.30 -14.34 9.30
C ILE A 128 -11.92 -13.82 9.72
N SER A 129 -11.76 -12.51 9.61
CA SER A 129 -10.53 -11.78 9.89
C SER A 129 -10.55 -11.07 11.24
N ILE A 130 -9.39 -11.00 11.89
CA ILE A 130 -9.12 -10.04 12.96
C ILE A 130 -8.74 -8.71 12.31
N VAL A 131 -9.41 -7.62 12.71
CA VAL A 131 -9.23 -6.30 12.11
C VAL A 131 -9.20 -5.19 13.17
N ALA A 132 -8.53 -4.08 12.84
CA ALA A 132 -8.56 -2.88 13.67
C ALA A 132 -9.94 -2.18 13.63
N VAL A 133 -10.56 -2.13 12.44
CA VAL A 133 -11.86 -1.47 12.22
C VAL A 133 -12.79 -2.44 11.48
N PRO A 134 -13.79 -3.02 12.15
CA PRO A 134 -14.72 -3.95 11.51
C PRO A 134 -15.74 -3.21 10.63
N ALA A 135 -16.16 -3.88 9.55
CA ALA A 135 -17.24 -3.40 8.68
C ALA A 135 -18.53 -3.19 9.48
N HIS A 136 -18.88 -4.15 10.34
CA HIS A 136 -19.96 -4.00 11.31
C HIS A 136 -19.42 -3.52 12.68
N PRO A 137 -19.84 -2.35 13.20
CA PRO A 137 -19.28 -1.79 14.45
C PRO A 137 -19.45 -2.67 15.70
N GLY A 138 -20.50 -3.48 15.74
CA GLY A 138 -20.76 -4.45 16.80
C GLY A 138 -20.08 -5.82 16.64
N ALA A 139 -19.33 -6.05 15.55
CA ALA A 139 -18.58 -7.28 15.37
C ALA A 139 -17.23 -7.18 16.09
N GLN A 140 -17.11 -7.84 17.23
CA GLN A 140 -15.98 -7.67 18.14
C GLN A 140 -15.55 -9.00 18.77
N ILE A 141 -14.28 -9.06 19.13
CA ILE A 141 -13.76 -10.07 20.03
C ILE A 141 -14.42 -9.84 21.40
N THR A 142 -14.94 -10.89 22.03
CA THR A 142 -15.72 -10.78 23.28
C THR A 142 -15.06 -11.47 24.48
N SER A 143 -14.11 -12.38 24.26
CA SER A 143 -13.42 -13.22 25.27
C SER A 143 -14.36 -13.79 26.34
N ALA A 144 -14.84 -15.01 26.17
CA ALA A 144 -15.49 -15.76 27.23
C ALA A 144 -14.41 -16.27 28.21
N LYS A 145 -14.46 -15.79 29.44
CA LYS A 145 -13.77 -16.40 30.58
C LYS A 145 -14.53 -17.66 31.00
N ASP A 146 -13.79 -18.64 31.51
CA ASP A 146 -14.19 -19.85 32.26
C ASP A 146 -13.98 -21.18 31.51
N MET A 147 -13.44 -22.25 32.11
CA MET A 147 -13.05 -22.54 33.50
C MET A 147 -12.26 -23.85 33.52
N THR A 148 -11.12 -23.87 34.23
CA THR A 148 -10.83 -24.93 35.22
C THR A 148 -9.97 -24.32 36.32
N MET A 149 -10.58 -23.70 37.31
CA MET A 149 -10.02 -23.65 38.67
C MET A 149 -11.18 -23.84 39.64
N ALA A 150 -11.14 -24.95 40.36
CA ALA A 150 -12.01 -25.19 41.50
C ALA A 150 -11.72 -24.15 42.59
N GLY A 151 -12.76 -23.55 43.17
CA GLY A 151 -12.69 -22.87 44.47
C GLY A 151 -13.29 -21.46 44.53
N GLU A 152 -14.49 -21.39 45.13
CA GLU A 152 -14.99 -20.33 46.03
C GLU A 152 -15.38 -18.95 45.45
N ASN A 153 -16.71 -18.65 45.42
CA ASN A 153 -17.38 -17.51 46.08
C ASN A 153 -18.81 -17.27 45.54
N GLU A 154 -19.84 -17.67 46.30
CA GLU A 154 -21.27 -17.64 45.90
C GLU A 154 -22.03 -16.33 46.21
N ASP A 155 -21.44 -15.33 46.89
CA ASP A 155 -22.23 -14.21 47.43
C ASP A 155 -22.44 -13.00 46.48
N GLY A 156 -21.82 -12.98 45.29
CA GLY A 156 -21.86 -11.81 44.38
C GLY A 156 -23.03 -11.74 43.39
N ILE A 157 -23.63 -12.88 43.05
CA ILE A 157 -24.56 -13.00 41.91
C ILE A 157 -25.99 -12.56 42.29
N ALA A 158 -26.43 -12.85 43.52
CA ALA A 158 -27.78 -12.53 43.98
C ALA A 158 -28.06 -11.02 44.11
N ALA A 159 -27.03 -10.19 44.29
CA ALA A 159 -27.18 -8.74 44.46
C ALA A 159 -27.39 -7.97 43.13
N LEU A 160 -27.06 -8.60 41.99
CA LEU A 160 -27.15 -7.97 40.67
C LEU A 160 -28.55 -8.11 40.04
N GLU A 161 -29.17 -9.29 40.19
CA GLU A 161 -30.47 -9.61 39.61
C GLU A 161 -31.62 -8.76 40.18
N ALA A 162 -31.53 -8.41 41.47
CA ALA A 162 -32.54 -7.58 42.14
C ALA A 162 -32.58 -6.13 41.62
N LYS A 163 -31.48 -5.62 41.04
CA LYS A 163 -31.41 -4.24 40.52
C LYS A 163 -31.92 -4.12 39.08
N MET A 164 -31.89 -5.20 38.32
CA MET A 164 -32.29 -5.20 36.90
C MET A 164 -33.81 -5.20 36.75
N THR A 165 -34.52 -5.86 37.66
CA THR A 165 -35.99 -5.95 37.69
C THR A 165 -36.69 -4.64 38.08
N GLU A 166 -35.99 -3.69 38.69
CA GLU A 166 -36.57 -2.40 39.09
C GLU A 166 -36.63 -1.38 37.93
N ILE A 167 -35.77 -1.56 36.91
CA ILE A 167 -35.61 -0.63 35.79
C ILE A 167 -36.70 -0.84 34.72
N GLU A 168 -37.13 -2.09 34.49
CA GLU A 168 -38.11 -2.44 33.46
C GLU A 168 -39.53 -1.90 33.73
N LYS A 169 -39.87 -1.57 34.99
CA LYS A 169 -41.22 -1.09 35.35
C LYS A 169 -41.48 0.39 35.05
N LYS A 170 -40.52 1.16 34.52
CA LYS A 170 -40.64 2.64 34.39
C LYS A 170 -40.73 3.21 32.97
N ALA A 171 -40.83 2.40 31.91
CA ALA A 171 -40.92 2.91 30.53
C ALA A 171 -42.24 2.50 29.83
N ASP A 172 -43.13 3.47 29.56
CA ASP A 172 -44.43 3.29 28.88
C ASP A 172 -44.29 3.49 27.35
N THR A 173 -44.61 2.47 26.55
CA THR A 173 -44.34 2.37 25.08
C THR A 173 -45.58 2.53 24.19
N SER A 174 -46.73 2.91 24.76
CA SER A 174 -48.04 2.92 24.08
C SER A 174 -48.20 3.90 22.91
N ALA A 175 -47.37 4.95 22.80
CA ALA A 175 -47.45 5.94 21.72
C ALA A 175 -46.73 5.52 20.42
N LEU A 176 -45.81 4.56 20.49
CA LEU A 176 -45.00 4.09 19.35
C LEU A 176 -45.75 3.09 18.48
N THR A 177 -46.59 2.25 19.08
CA THR A 177 -47.40 1.23 18.38
C THR A 177 -48.43 1.86 17.46
N ALA A 178 -49.12 2.92 17.89
CA ALA A 178 -50.12 3.62 17.07
C ALA A 178 -49.55 4.30 15.80
N ARG A 179 -48.24 4.55 15.73
CA ARG A 179 -47.57 5.09 14.53
C ARG A 179 -47.15 4.01 13.54
N LEU A 180 -46.93 2.77 14.00
CA LEU A 180 -46.55 1.63 13.15
C LEU A 180 -47.72 1.21 12.25
N ASP A 181 -48.93 1.11 12.81
CA ASP A 181 -50.12 0.63 12.08
C ASP A 181 -50.50 1.53 10.89
N LYS A 182 -50.21 2.83 10.98
CA LYS A 182 -50.45 3.80 9.90
C LYS A 182 -49.48 3.65 8.72
N ILE A 183 -48.30 3.05 8.95
CA ILE A 183 -47.25 2.89 7.95
C ILE A 183 -47.43 1.57 7.20
N GLU A 184 -47.87 0.50 7.87
CA GLU A 184 -48.19 -0.78 7.23
C GLU A 184 -49.30 -0.67 6.17
N ALA A 185 -50.32 0.15 6.42
CA ALA A 185 -51.40 0.38 5.45
C ALA A 185 -50.94 1.03 4.13
N LYS A 186 -49.79 1.72 4.13
CA LYS A 186 -49.22 2.35 2.93
C LYS A 186 -48.31 1.43 2.11
N MET A 187 -47.79 0.36 2.71
CA MET A 187 -46.84 -0.56 2.07
C MET A 187 -47.49 -1.65 1.22
N ASN A 188 -48.78 -1.94 1.43
CA ASN A 188 -49.43 -3.13 0.87
C ASN A 188 -49.96 -2.96 -0.57
N ARG A 189 -49.26 -2.23 -1.45
CA ARG A 189 -49.68 -1.97 -2.84
C ARG A 189 -48.67 -2.57 -3.84
N PRO A 190 -49.04 -3.52 -4.76
CA PRO A 190 -48.05 -4.36 -5.45
C PRO A 190 -47.75 -4.00 -6.93
N GLY A 191 -46.51 -4.32 -7.37
CA GLY A 191 -46.02 -4.51 -8.78
C GLY A 191 -44.73 -3.74 -9.11
N THR A 192 -43.68 -4.19 -9.83
CA THR A 192 -43.35 -5.40 -10.64
C THR A 192 -41.82 -5.39 -10.93
N GLU A 193 -41.14 -6.55 -11.07
CA GLU A 193 -39.67 -6.71 -11.25
C GLU A 193 -39.15 -6.68 -12.72
N THR A 194 -37.86 -6.32 -12.91
CA THR A 194 -37.07 -6.54 -14.15
C THR A 194 -35.65 -7.05 -13.84
N LYS A 195 -35.08 -7.92 -14.70
CA LYS A 195 -33.78 -8.65 -14.62
C LYS A 195 -32.51 -7.76 -14.74
N PRO A 196 -31.31 -8.22 -14.30
CA PRO A 196 -30.13 -7.37 -14.12
C PRO A 196 -29.27 -7.17 -15.38
N GLU A 197 -28.78 -5.94 -15.57
CA GLU A 197 -27.89 -5.48 -16.63
C GLU A 197 -26.41 -5.42 -16.20
N ALA A 198 -25.50 -5.34 -17.17
CA ALA A 198 -24.05 -5.10 -16.98
C ALA A 198 -23.76 -3.79 -16.21
N THR A 199 -22.64 -3.77 -15.46
CA THR A 199 -22.25 -2.68 -14.57
C THR A 199 -22.18 -1.32 -15.26
N ASP A 200 -22.67 -0.31 -14.57
CA ASP A 200 -22.89 1.03 -15.10
C ASP A 200 -21.58 1.72 -15.53
N GLU A 201 -20.43 1.37 -14.95
CA GLU A 201 -19.12 1.94 -15.33
C GLU A 201 -18.66 1.46 -16.72
N VAL A 202 -18.91 0.19 -17.07
CA VAL A 202 -18.53 -0.37 -18.38
C VAL A 202 -19.39 0.24 -19.49
N LYS A 203 -20.68 0.45 -19.21
CA LYS A 203 -21.58 1.15 -20.13
C LYS A 203 -21.21 2.62 -20.28
N ALA A 204 -20.87 3.31 -19.19
CA ALA A 204 -20.47 4.72 -19.23
C ALA A 204 -19.14 4.91 -19.99
N PHE A 205 -18.18 4.00 -19.80
CA PHE A 205 -16.90 4.05 -20.52
C PHE A 205 -17.07 3.72 -22.02
N ALA A 206 -17.84 2.68 -22.35
CA ALA A 206 -18.11 2.33 -23.75
C ALA A 206 -18.96 3.39 -24.47
N ALA A 207 -19.91 4.03 -23.79
CA ALA A 207 -20.68 5.15 -24.33
C ALA A 207 -19.78 6.38 -24.55
N TYR A 208 -18.89 6.68 -23.60
CA TYR A 208 -17.93 7.77 -23.77
C TYR A 208 -17.00 7.55 -24.97
N LEU A 209 -16.47 6.33 -25.13
CA LEU A 209 -15.61 5.96 -26.26
C LEU A 209 -16.31 6.01 -27.62
N SER A 210 -17.63 5.81 -27.67
CA SER A 210 -18.38 5.72 -28.92
C SER A 210 -19.08 7.02 -29.33
N THR A 211 -19.52 7.85 -28.38
CA THR A 211 -20.32 9.05 -28.69
C THR A 211 -19.74 10.36 -28.14
N GLY A 212 -18.71 10.32 -27.30
CA GLY A 212 -18.05 11.52 -26.77
C GLY A 212 -18.93 12.41 -25.87
N THR A 213 -20.14 11.96 -25.50
CA THR A 213 -21.09 12.69 -24.66
C THR A 213 -21.59 11.82 -23.51
N THR A 214 -21.53 12.36 -22.30
CA THR A 214 -22.15 11.79 -21.10
C THR A 214 -23.53 12.41 -20.91
N GLU A 215 -24.57 11.83 -21.49
CA GLU A 215 -25.95 12.15 -21.11
C GLU A 215 -26.51 11.08 -20.17
N GLY A 216 -26.66 11.43 -18.89
CA GLY A 216 -27.30 10.54 -17.92
C GLY A 216 -27.22 10.93 -16.44
N LYS A 217 -27.75 12.10 -16.07
CA LYS A 217 -28.22 12.49 -14.72
C LYS A 217 -27.24 12.41 -13.54
N ALA A 218 -26.67 13.56 -13.22
CA ALA A 218 -26.05 13.86 -11.93
C ALA A 218 -27.03 13.73 -10.75
N LEU A 219 -26.60 13.10 -9.64
CA LEU A 219 -26.81 13.63 -8.28
C LEU A 219 -25.87 12.97 -7.24
N THR A 220 -24.76 13.67 -6.95
CA THR A 220 -24.10 13.93 -5.65
C THR A 220 -24.05 12.80 -4.60
N THR A 221 -22.89 12.48 -4.02
CA THR A 221 -22.27 13.31 -2.97
C THR A 221 -20.72 13.31 -2.93
N ALA A 222 -20.16 14.52 -3.05
CA ALA A 222 -18.95 15.05 -2.40
C ALA A 222 -17.57 14.40 -2.70
N ALA A 223 -16.91 14.85 -3.77
CA ALA A 223 -15.80 15.80 -3.68
C ALA A 223 -15.31 16.18 -5.10
N ASP A 224 -15.10 17.47 -5.29
CA ASP A 224 -14.79 18.16 -6.54
C ASP A 224 -13.40 17.78 -7.08
N THR A 225 -13.33 17.13 -8.26
CA THR A 225 -12.32 17.42 -9.32
C THR A 225 -12.82 16.84 -10.65
N ALA A 226 -12.94 17.72 -11.65
CA ALA A 226 -13.46 17.51 -13.00
C ALA A 226 -13.00 16.25 -13.74
N ASN A 227 -13.91 15.62 -14.48
CA ASN A 227 -13.65 14.83 -15.71
C ASN A 227 -12.54 13.76 -15.69
N HIS A 228 -12.32 13.05 -14.57
CA HIS A 228 -11.48 11.85 -14.60
C HIS A 228 -12.37 10.63 -14.76
N ILE A 229 -12.33 10.03 -15.95
CA ILE A 229 -12.79 8.66 -16.13
C ILE A 229 -11.74 7.78 -15.46
N LEU A 230 -12.10 7.13 -14.36
CA LEU A 230 -11.26 6.13 -13.73
C LEU A 230 -11.11 4.97 -14.72
N ALA A 231 -9.89 4.73 -15.17
CA ALA A 231 -9.60 3.60 -16.03
C ALA A 231 -9.94 2.29 -15.29
N PRO A 232 -10.42 1.24 -15.98
CA PRO A 232 -10.60 -0.06 -15.36
C PRO A 232 -9.30 -0.55 -14.72
N GLU A 233 -9.38 -1.20 -13.56
CA GLU A 233 -8.24 -1.67 -12.75
C GLU A 233 -7.22 -2.52 -13.55
N GLN A 234 -7.70 -3.25 -14.57
CA GLN A 234 -6.83 -4.02 -15.48
C GLN A 234 -5.88 -3.14 -16.30
N VAL A 235 -6.33 -1.97 -16.79
CA VAL A 235 -5.50 -1.02 -17.56
C VAL A 235 -4.49 -0.32 -16.66
N GLU A 236 -4.87 -0.04 -15.41
CA GLU A 236 -3.96 0.56 -14.42
C GLU A 236 -2.81 -0.41 -14.05
N SER A 237 -3.10 -1.70 -13.91
CA SER A 237 -2.09 -2.71 -13.59
C SER A 237 -1.04 -2.92 -14.69
N GLU A 238 -1.43 -2.86 -15.97
CA GLU A 238 -0.52 -2.96 -17.11
C GLU A 238 0.37 -1.70 -17.23
N PHE A 239 -0.22 -0.53 -16.97
CA PHE A 239 0.48 0.74 -16.98
C PHE A 239 1.57 0.83 -15.90
N ILE A 240 1.27 0.40 -14.67
CA ILE A 240 2.25 0.37 -13.57
C ILE A 240 3.40 -0.61 -13.88
N ARG A 241 3.10 -1.77 -14.50
CA ARG A 241 4.13 -2.74 -14.89
C ARG A 241 5.09 -2.16 -15.92
N ASN A 242 4.56 -1.53 -16.97
CA ASN A 242 5.39 -0.94 -18.02
C ASN A 242 6.22 0.24 -17.47
N LEU A 243 5.65 1.08 -16.59
CA LEU A 243 6.41 2.16 -15.95
C LEU A 243 7.59 1.66 -15.09
N VAL A 244 7.43 0.54 -14.38
CA VAL A 244 8.50 -0.07 -13.58
C VAL A 244 9.58 -0.70 -14.46
N GLU A 245 9.22 -1.25 -15.62
CA GLU A 245 10.17 -1.77 -16.61
C GLU A 245 11.08 -0.66 -17.17
N PHE A 246 10.55 0.55 -17.33
CA PHE A 246 11.30 1.68 -17.88
C PHE A 246 12.12 2.48 -16.86
N SER A 247 11.84 2.38 -15.56
CA SER A 247 12.60 3.09 -14.51
C SER A 247 13.07 2.12 -13.41
N PRO A 248 14.17 1.37 -13.65
CA PRO A 248 14.68 0.39 -12.70
C PRO A 248 15.12 1.01 -11.36
N ILE A 249 15.40 2.32 -11.33
CA ILE A 249 15.75 3.05 -10.10
C ILE A 249 14.58 3.10 -9.10
N ARG A 250 13.33 3.06 -9.58
CA ARG A 250 12.14 3.07 -8.71
C ARG A 250 12.01 1.81 -7.86
N THR A 251 12.58 0.67 -8.27
CA THR A 251 12.48 -0.58 -7.50
C THR A 251 13.43 -0.59 -6.29
N ILE A 252 14.46 0.25 -6.30
CA ILE A 252 15.50 0.30 -5.26
C ILE A 252 15.39 1.53 -4.36
N ALA A 253 14.71 2.59 -4.80
CA ALA A 253 14.55 3.83 -4.06
C ALA A 253 13.28 3.85 -3.19
N ASP A 254 13.22 4.74 -2.18
CA ASP A 254 12.01 4.97 -1.37
C ASP A 254 11.04 5.89 -2.13
N VAL A 255 9.97 5.30 -2.66
CA VAL A 255 8.91 6.00 -3.41
C VAL A 255 7.76 6.37 -2.46
N ARG A 256 7.38 7.64 -2.45
CA ARG A 256 6.28 8.17 -1.63
C ARG A 256 5.38 9.09 -2.43
N SER A 257 4.11 9.19 -2.04
CA SER A 257 3.21 10.20 -2.59
C SER A 257 3.30 11.52 -1.81
N THR A 258 3.06 12.65 -2.48
CA THR A 258 2.98 13.98 -1.85
C THR A 258 1.92 14.86 -2.49
N THR A 259 1.22 15.65 -1.68
CA THR A 259 0.28 16.68 -2.16
C THR A 259 0.88 18.08 -2.17
N SER A 260 2.14 18.23 -1.73
CA SER A 260 2.89 19.50 -1.65
C SER A 260 3.84 19.67 -2.84
N ALA A 261 4.05 20.91 -3.30
CA ALA A 261 4.93 21.18 -4.44
C ALA A 261 6.42 21.04 -4.08
N LYS A 262 6.70 21.08 -2.78
CA LYS A 262 8.01 20.95 -2.17
C LYS A 262 7.86 20.12 -0.92
N VAL A 263 8.76 19.17 -0.72
CA VAL A 263 8.87 18.38 0.50
C VAL A 263 10.13 18.80 1.23
N ILE A 264 9.95 19.22 2.47
CA ILE A 264 11.03 19.66 3.35
C ILE A 264 11.40 18.49 4.26
N LEU A 265 12.67 18.11 4.25
CA LEU A 265 13.22 17.05 5.08
C LEU A 265 14.24 17.64 6.05
N PRO A 266 14.02 17.53 7.38
CA PRO A 266 15.04 17.90 8.34
C PRO A 266 16.20 16.91 8.25
N LYS A 267 17.39 17.43 7.94
CA LYS A 267 18.65 16.68 7.89
C LYS A 267 19.42 16.96 9.17
N ARG A 268 19.78 15.93 9.94
CA ARG A 268 20.68 16.11 11.09
C ARG A 268 22.12 16.15 10.60
N THR A 269 22.80 17.28 10.77
CA THR A 269 24.19 17.50 10.34
C THR A 269 25.20 17.29 11.48
N GLY A 270 24.80 17.54 12.73
CA GLY A 270 25.66 17.38 13.90
C GLY A 270 25.23 16.21 14.78
N ILE A 271 26.20 15.37 15.17
CA ILE A 271 26.03 14.35 16.22
C ILE A 271 26.56 14.95 17.53
N THR A 272 25.96 14.59 18.66
CA THR A 272 26.49 14.98 19.96
C THR A 272 27.82 14.30 20.24
N ASN A 273 28.82 15.06 20.68
CA ASN A 273 30.14 14.55 21.02
C ASN A 273 30.24 14.33 22.53
N ALA A 274 29.88 13.13 22.97
CA ALA A 274 29.99 12.74 24.37
C ALA A 274 31.45 12.42 24.70
N VAL A 275 31.98 13.08 25.72
CA VAL A 275 33.34 12.85 26.23
C VAL A 275 33.29 12.17 27.60
N TRP A 276 34.20 11.23 27.83
CA TRP A 276 34.39 10.65 29.16
C TRP A 276 34.98 11.71 30.10
N VAL A 277 34.32 11.96 31.23
CA VAL A 277 34.76 12.97 32.21
C VAL A 277 35.08 12.32 33.56
N GLY A 278 36.10 12.84 34.25
CA GLY A 278 36.42 12.47 35.62
C GLY A 278 35.45 13.12 36.63
N GLU A 279 35.47 12.64 37.86
CA GLU A 279 34.52 13.01 38.94
C GLU A 279 34.44 14.53 39.22
N THR A 280 35.54 15.25 39.01
CA THR A 280 35.64 16.69 39.30
C THR A 280 35.78 17.56 38.04
N THR A 281 35.66 16.98 36.84
CA THR A 281 35.88 17.71 35.58
C THR A 281 34.58 18.36 35.08
N ALA A 282 34.68 19.62 34.61
CA ALA A 282 33.55 20.33 34.03
C ALA A 282 33.05 19.62 32.76
N ARG A 283 31.75 19.33 32.72
CA ARG A 283 31.09 18.70 31.56
C ARG A 283 30.93 19.72 30.44
N THR A 284 31.34 19.37 29.24
CA THR A 284 31.08 20.18 28.04
C THR A 284 29.70 19.86 27.48
N GLY A 285 28.92 20.88 27.16
CA GLY A 285 27.65 20.73 26.45
C GLY A 285 27.90 20.32 25.00
N SER A 286 27.05 19.46 24.45
CA SER A 286 27.04 19.15 23.02
C SER A 286 25.60 19.17 22.52
N GLU A 287 25.36 20.00 21.50
CA GLU A 287 24.03 20.18 20.90
C GLU A 287 24.01 19.57 19.49
N PRO A 288 22.96 18.80 19.12
CA PRO A 288 22.79 18.33 17.75
C PRO A 288 22.38 19.51 16.84
N THR A 289 22.98 19.60 15.66
CA THR A 289 22.57 20.59 14.64
C THR A 289 21.68 19.94 13.58
N PHE A 290 20.67 20.68 13.16
CA PHE A 290 19.74 20.31 12.09
C PHE A 290 19.84 21.33 10.95
N ASP A 291 19.83 20.81 9.74
CA ASP A 291 19.77 21.51 8.48
C ASP A 291 18.49 21.09 7.75
N GLN A 292 18.15 21.78 6.67
CA GLN A 292 16.94 21.54 5.90
C GLN A 292 17.32 21.11 4.48
N ALA A 293 16.93 19.88 4.08
CA ALA A 293 17.01 19.41 2.72
C ALA A 293 15.65 19.56 2.04
N ASP A 294 15.64 20.09 0.82
CA ASP A 294 14.42 20.47 0.12
C ASP A 294 14.31 19.69 -1.20
N ILE A 295 13.25 18.90 -1.34
CA ILE A 295 12.94 18.16 -2.57
C ILE A 295 11.80 18.88 -3.29
N GLU A 296 12.09 19.48 -4.44
CA GLU A 296 11.12 20.17 -5.28
C GLU A 296 10.49 19.21 -6.28
N VAL A 297 9.16 19.26 -6.43
CA VAL A 297 8.44 18.46 -7.42
C VAL A 297 8.46 19.17 -8.77
N LYS A 298 9.06 18.51 -9.75
CA LYS A 298 9.16 18.97 -11.14
C LYS A 298 8.03 18.41 -12.00
N GLU A 299 7.87 18.95 -13.20
CA GLU A 299 6.84 18.56 -14.15
C GLU A 299 7.47 18.19 -15.48
N ILE A 300 7.09 17.02 -15.99
CA ILE A 300 7.35 16.57 -17.34
C ILE A 300 6.01 16.50 -18.07
N ALA A 301 5.96 17.02 -19.30
CA ALA A 301 4.75 17.07 -20.10
C ALA A 301 5.07 17.00 -21.60
N THR A 302 4.17 16.39 -22.36
CA THR A 302 4.22 16.35 -23.83
C THR A 302 2.79 16.31 -24.38
N TYR A 303 2.65 16.44 -25.69
CA TYR A 303 1.36 16.28 -26.35
C TYR A 303 1.50 15.50 -27.65
N VAL A 304 0.45 14.75 -28.00
CA VAL A 304 0.35 14.01 -29.27
C VAL A 304 -0.95 14.39 -29.96
N ASP A 305 -0.85 14.71 -31.25
CA ASP A 305 -2.01 15.03 -32.08
C ASP A 305 -2.43 13.78 -32.87
N ILE A 306 -3.71 13.41 -32.75
CA ILE A 306 -4.30 12.25 -33.44
C ILE A 306 -5.41 12.73 -34.37
N SER A 307 -5.49 12.16 -35.57
CA SER A 307 -6.61 12.42 -36.49
C SER A 307 -7.91 11.84 -35.94
N LEU A 308 -9.00 12.61 -35.99
CA LEU A 308 -10.31 12.15 -35.57
C LEU A 308 -10.76 10.90 -36.35
N GLN A 309 -10.53 10.90 -37.66
CA GLN A 309 -10.87 9.75 -38.51
C GLN A 309 -10.11 8.49 -38.08
N MET A 310 -8.83 8.64 -37.76
CA MET A 310 -8.00 7.52 -37.27
C MET A 310 -8.46 7.02 -35.89
N SER A 311 -8.93 7.92 -35.01
CA SER A 311 -9.48 7.53 -33.71
C SER A 311 -10.86 6.86 -33.80
N GLU A 312 -11.66 7.20 -34.82
CA GLU A 312 -12.98 6.61 -35.06
C GLU A 312 -12.87 5.26 -35.78
N ASP A 313 -11.93 5.14 -36.72
CA ASP A 313 -11.76 3.93 -37.55
C ASP A 313 -10.92 2.85 -36.86
N SER A 314 -10.11 3.20 -35.85
CA SER A 314 -9.17 2.28 -35.21
C SER A 314 -9.34 2.24 -33.69
N SER A 315 -9.86 1.11 -33.19
CA SER A 315 -10.15 0.91 -31.76
C SER A 315 -8.91 0.79 -30.86
N ASN A 316 -7.72 0.54 -31.42
CA ASN A 316 -6.48 0.29 -30.66
C ASN A 316 -5.49 1.48 -30.63
N VAL A 317 -5.72 2.53 -31.41
CA VAL A 317 -4.75 3.63 -31.58
C VAL A 317 -4.50 4.38 -30.28
N LEU A 318 -5.53 4.57 -29.45
CA LEU A 318 -5.40 5.26 -28.17
C LEU A 318 -4.59 4.44 -27.15
N THR A 319 -4.74 3.12 -27.15
CA THR A 319 -3.95 2.24 -26.28
C THR A 319 -2.47 2.31 -26.62
N GLU A 320 -2.14 2.28 -27.91
CA GLU A 320 -0.76 2.38 -28.38
C GLU A 320 -0.14 3.74 -28.04
N VAL A 321 -0.89 4.83 -28.23
CA VAL A 321 -0.41 6.18 -27.87
C VAL A 321 -0.19 6.29 -26.36
N ASN A 322 -1.07 5.71 -25.54
CA ASN A 322 -0.88 5.69 -24.09
C ASN A 322 0.36 4.89 -23.69
N LEU A 323 0.63 3.76 -24.36
CA LEU A 323 1.82 2.94 -24.13
C LEU A 323 3.11 3.68 -24.51
N ALA A 324 3.14 4.30 -25.70
CA ALA A 324 4.28 5.08 -26.17
C ALA A 324 4.57 6.29 -25.27
N LEU A 325 3.52 6.95 -24.77
CA LEU A 325 3.66 8.02 -23.77
C LEU A 325 4.16 7.49 -22.43
N ALA A 326 3.70 6.31 -21.98
CA ALA A 326 4.21 5.70 -20.76
C ALA A 326 5.71 5.41 -20.86
N GLU A 327 6.15 4.88 -22.00
CA GLU A 327 7.54 4.56 -22.30
C GLU A 327 8.44 5.80 -22.30
N ASP A 328 8.07 6.85 -23.05
CA ASP A 328 8.87 8.09 -23.11
C ASP A 328 8.99 8.73 -21.72
N PHE A 329 7.90 8.81 -20.96
CA PHE A 329 7.95 9.36 -19.60
C PHE A 329 8.80 8.51 -18.66
N GLY A 330 8.71 7.18 -18.75
CA GLY A 330 9.51 6.26 -17.94
C GLY A 330 11.02 6.41 -18.22
N GLN A 331 11.40 6.46 -19.49
CA GLN A 331 12.80 6.64 -19.91
C GLN A 331 13.35 8.00 -19.48
N LYS A 332 12.61 9.09 -19.72
CA LYS A 332 13.04 10.44 -19.30
C LYS A 332 13.15 10.59 -17.79
N GLU A 333 12.24 9.95 -17.06
CA GLU A 333 12.28 9.93 -15.60
C GLU A 333 13.48 9.13 -15.07
N SER A 334 13.76 7.95 -15.65
CA SER A 334 14.96 7.16 -15.34
C SER A 334 16.23 7.98 -15.56
N LEU A 335 16.38 8.60 -16.73
CA LEU A 335 17.51 9.47 -17.05
C LEU A 335 17.66 10.61 -16.03
N ALA A 336 16.56 11.25 -15.65
CA ALA A 336 16.59 12.33 -14.67
C ALA A 336 17.01 11.84 -13.27
N PHE A 337 16.57 10.65 -12.84
CA PHE A 337 16.99 10.09 -11.55
C PHE A 337 18.47 9.73 -11.48
N VAL A 338 19.07 9.33 -12.61
CA VAL A 338 20.50 9.03 -12.68
C VAL A 338 21.31 10.31 -12.85
N ASN A 339 21.06 11.07 -13.92
CA ASN A 339 21.93 12.16 -14.40
C ASN A 339 21.26 13.54 -14.43
N GLY A 340 20.04 13.70 -13.91
CA GLY A 340 19.32 14.97 -13.91
C GLY A 340 20.14 16.09 -13.27
N SER A 341 20.42 17.13 -14.05
CA SER A 341 21.29 18.26 -13.64
C SER A 341 20.64 19.61 -13.87
N THR A 342 19.56 19.67 -14.65
CA THR A 342 18.91 20.92 -15.01
C THR A 342 17.94 21.36 -13.92
N THR A 343 17.63 22.67 -13.87
CA THR A 343 16.66 23.24 -12.91
C THR A 343 15.24 22.69 -13.09
N LEU A 344 14.92 22.15 -14.26
CA LEU A 344 13.61 21.62 -14.61
C LEU A 344 13.47 20.11 -14.36
N GLU A 345 14.58 19.43 -14.09
CA GLU A 345 14.61 17.99 -13.83
C GLU A 345 14.78 17.71 -12.33
N PRO A 346 14.30 16.55 -11.85
CA PRO A 346 14.73 16.01 -10.57
C PRO A 346 16.27 15.91 -10.50
N LYS A 347 16.83 16.03 -9.29
CA LYS A 347 18.27 15.89 -9.13
C LYS A 347 18.66 14.42 -9.22
N GLY A 348 19.57 14.12 -10.14
CA GLY A 348 20.13 12.80 -10.31
C GLY A 348 21.15 12.48 -9.23
N PHE A 349 21.19 11.24 -8.75
CA PHE A 349 22.16 10.84 -7.73
C PHE A 349 23.61 10.91 -8.24
N MET A 350 23.86 10.79 -9.56
CA MET A 350 25.21 10.93 -10.13
C MET A 350 25.72 12.37 -10.10
N GLN A 351 24.83 13.36 -10.09
CA GLN A 351 25.19 14.78 -10.05
C GLN A 351 25.45 15.30 -8.62
N ASP A 352 25.10 14.53 -7.59
CA ASP A 352 25.38 14.92 -6.22
C ASP A 352 26.88 14.79 -5.90
N ALA A 353 27.56 15.94 -5.78
CA ALA A 353 28.98 16.05 -5.44
C ALA A 353 29.30 15.69 -3.98
N THR A 354 28.30 15.57 -3.11
CA THR A 354 28.48 15.20 -1.70
C THR A 354 28.61 13.69 -1.50
N ILE A 355 28.29 12.89 -2.52
CA ILE A 355 28.57 11.45 -2.52
C ILE A 355 30.06 11.24 -2.72
N ALA A 356 30.67 10.53 -1.79
CA ALA A 356 32.10 10.27 -1.85
C ALA A 356 32.48 9.27 -2.96
N THR A 357 33.69 9.42 -3.49
CA THR A 357 34.22 8.64 -4.61
C THR A 357 35.34 7.71 -4.16
N THR A 358 35.46 6.55 -4.79
CA THR A 358 36.62 5.66 -4.68
C THR A 358 37.26 5.59 -6.05
N ASP A 359 38.57 5.80 -6.12
CA ASP A 359 39.32 5.77 -7.36
C ASP A 359 39.59 4.32 -7.77
N ASN A 360 39.47 4.05 -9.07
CA ASN A 360 39.68 2.73 -9.64
C ASN A 360 41.17 2.37 -9.76
N GLY A 361 42.09 3.34 -9.73
CA GLY A 361 43.52 3.14 -9.96
C GLY A 361 43.89 2.95 -11.44
N SER A 362 42.93 3.15 -12.34
CA SER A 362 43.07 3.06 -13.80
C SER A 362 41.91 3.81 -14.46
N VAL A 363 42.17 4.39 -15.64
CA VAL A 363 41.19 5.15 -16.43
C VAL A 363 40.44 4.32 -17.47
N SER A 364 40.91 3.09 -17.75
CA SER A 364 40.41 2.29 -18.88
C SER A 364 40.11 0.83 -18.56
N ALA A 365 40.73 0.28 -17.51
CA ALA A 365 40.50 -1.09 -17.06
C ALA A 365 39.92 -1.07 -15.65
N LEU A 366 38.83 -1.81 -15.44
CA LEU A 366 38.21 -1.93 -14.13
C LEU A 366 39.04 -2.87 -13.24
N ASP A 367 39.48 -2.39 -12.08
CA ASP A 367 40.23 -3.18 -11.12
C ASP A 367 39.27 -3.93 -10.17
N PRO A 368 39.31 -5.27 -10.08
CA PRO A 368 38.51 -6.02 -9.11
C PRO A 368 38.77 -5.60 -7.66
N ASP A 369 39.99 -5.18 -7.30
CA ASP A 369 40.32 -4.75 -5.94
C ASP A 369 39.66 -3.41 -5.61
N ALA A 370 39.51 -2.52 -6.61
CA ALA A 370 38.81 -1.26 -6.45
C ALA A 370 37.30 -1.45 -6.15
N LEU A 371 36.68 -2.49 -6.73
CA LEU A 371 35.29 -2.85 -6.42
C LEU A 371 35.13 -3.29 -4.96
N ILE A 372 36.07 -4.09 -4.46
CA ILE A 372 36.09 -4.50 -3.06
C ILE A 372 36.31 -3.28 -2.17
N ALA A 373 37.29 -2.43 -2.49
CA ALA A 373 37.57 -1.20 -1.74
C ALA A 373 36.34 -0.28 -1.68
N LEU A 374 35.62 -0.12 -2.79
CA LEU A 374 34.40 0.67 -2.87
C LEU A 374 33.29 0.12 -1.96
N MET A 375 33.08 -1.20 -1.92
CA MET A 375 32.09 -1.82 -1.03
C MET A 375 32.45 -1.66 0.45
N TYR A 376 33.73 -1.85 0.81
CA TYR A 376 34.20 -1.76 2.19
C TYR A 376 34.45 -0.33 2.68
N ALA A 377 34.49 0.66 1.79
CA ALA A 377 34.52 2.07 2.13
C ALA A 377 33.20 2.56 2.77
N LEU A 378 32.09 1.85 2.55
CA LEU A 378 30.81 2.16 3.18
C LEU A 378 30.70 1.52 4.58
N PRO A 379 30.08 2.23 5.55
CA PRO A 379 29.74 1.64 6.84
C PRO A 379 28.90 0.36 6.69
N ALA A 380 29.12 -0.62 7.57
CA ALA A 380 28.47 -1.93 7.51
C ALA A 380 26.93 -1.85 7.41
N THR A 381 26.32 -0.85 8.05
CA THR A 381 24.87 -0.60 8.01
C THR A 381 24.34 -0.35 6.60
N TYR A 382 25.07 0.40 5.78
CA TYR A 382 24.68 0.71 4.39
C TYR A 382 25.16 -0.36 3.43
N ARG A 383 26.37 -0.89 3.65
CA ARG A 383 26.94 -1.99 2.87
C ARG A 383 26.11 -3.28 2.93
N ASN A 384 25.41 -3.55 4.04
CA ASN A 384 24.61 -4.76 4.13
C ASN A 384 23.32 -4.72 3.30
N ALA A 385 22.77 -3.53 3.07
CA ALA A 385 21.57 -3.30 2.27
C ALA A 385 21.88 -2.69 0.90
N GLY A 386 23.15 -2.63 0.52
CA GLY A 386 23.58 -1.93 -0.69
C GLY A 386 23.32 -2.73 -1.98
N THR A 387 22.95 -2.01 -3.02
CA THR A 387 22.74 -2.53 -4.39
C THR A 387 23.75 -1.88 -5.34
N TRP A 388 24.26 -2.65 -6.29
CA TRP A 388 25.11 -2.13 -7.37
C TRP A 388 24.25 -1.58 -8.50
N VAL A 389 24.57 -0.38 -8.98
CA VAL A 389 23.92 0.20 -10.17
C VAL A 389 25.00 0.56 -11.18
N MET A 390 24.81 0.08 -12.41
CA MET A 390 25.71 0.26 -13.55
C MET A 390 24.95 -0.02 -14.86
N ASN A 391 25.57 0.26 -16.01
CA ASN A 391 25.01 -0.10 -17.30
C ASN A 391 25.45 -1.51 -17.76
N GLY A 392 24.78 -2.07 -18.78
CA GLY A 392 25.07 -3.40 -19.32
C GLY A 392 26.48 -3.55 -19.90
N ASN A 393 27.05 -2.48 -20.49
CA ASN A 393 28.41 -2.49 -21.01
C ASN A 393 29.45 -2.66 -19.89
N THR A 394 29.30 -1.93 -18.79
CA THR A 394 30.15 -2.03 -17.60
C THR A 394 30.00 -3.41 -16.94
N LEU A 395 28.77 -3.94 -16.89
CA LEU A 395 28.51 -5.30 -16.41
C LEU A 395 29.20 -6.35 -17.27
N ALA A 396 29.21 -6.19 -18.60
CA ALA A 396 29.94 -7.07 -19.51
C ALA A 396 31.45 -7.05 -19.24
N VAL A 397 32.04 -5.88 -18.96
CA VAL A 397 33.45 -5.79 -18.56
C VAL A 397 33.72 -6.55 -17.26
N ILE A 398 32.87 -6.38 -16.23
CA ILE A 398 32.97 -7.12 -14.97
C ILE A 398 32.91 -8.64 -15.19
N ARG A 399 32.03 -9.11 -16.07
CA ARG A 399 31.93 -10.54 -16.45
C ARG A 399 33.21 -11.08 -17.07
N THR A 400 33.92 -10.24 -17.81
CA THR A 400 35.14 -10.65 -18.51
C THR A 400 36.39 -10.59 -17.64
N LEU A 401 36.29 -10.14 -16.38
CA LEU A 401 37.42 -10.11 -15.45
C LEU A 401 37.93 -11.53 -15.14
N LYS A 402 39.25 -11.70 -15.21
CA LYS A 402 39.93 -12.99 -15.04
C LYS A 402 40.98 -12.94 -13.95
N ASP A 403 41.25 -14.09 -13.34
CA ASP A 403 42.43 -14.30 -12.51
C ASP A 403 43.71 -14.44 -13.36
N GLY A 404 44.87 -14.52 -12.70
CA GLY A 404 46.16 -14.74 -13.36
C GLY A 404 46.27 -16.06 -14.12
N ASP A 405 45.37 -17.01 -13.86
CA ASP A 405 45.28 -18.32 -14.53
C ASP A 405 44.27 -18.31 -15.70
N GLY A 406 43.68 -17.16 -16.01
CA GLY A 406 42.74 -16.96 -17.13
C GLY A 406 41.30 -17.42 -16.87
N ARG A 407 40.96 -17.76 -15.62
CA ARG A 407 39.58 -18.13 -15.22
C ARG A 407 38.79 -16.89 -14.87
N TYR A 408 37.49 -16.89 -15.19
CA TYR A 408 36.60 -15.79 -14.84
C TYR A 408 36.41 -15.68 -13.32
N LEU A 409 36.59 -14.47 -12.77
CA LEU A 409 36.42 -14.19 -11.34
C LEU A 409 34.95 -14.25 -10.91
N TRP A 410 34.04 -13.88 -11.81
CA TRP A 410 32.61 -13.92 -11.58
C TRP A 410 31.96 -14.94 -12.50
N GLN A 411 31.19 -15.86 -11.90
CA GLN A 411 30.39 -16.85 -12.61
C GLN A 411 28.95 -16.74 -12.11
N PRO A 412 27.97 -16.49 -13.00
CA PRO A 412 26.57 -16.45 -12.59
C PRO A 412 26.10 -17.84 -12.16
N SER A 413 25.11 -17.88 -11.27
CA SER A 413 24.40 -19.13 -10.97
C SER A 413 23.67 -19.61 -12.22
N TYR A 414 23.84 -20.87 -12.60
CA TYR A 414 23.12 -21.49 -13.72
C TYR A 414 21.64 -21.79 -13.38
N GLN A 415 21.19 -21.50 -12.15
CA GLN A 415 19.80 -21.67 -11.74
C GLN A 415 18.95 -20.48 -12.20
N ALA A 416 17.90 -20.76 -12.97
CA ALA A 416 16.95 -19.74 -13.41
C ALA A 416 16.27 -19.04 -12.21
N GLY A 417 16.26 -17.70 -12.24
CA GLY A 417 15.50 -16.88 -11.29
C GLY A 417 16.29 -16.32 -10.09
N GLN A 418 17.59 -16.60 -9.94
CA GLN A 418 18.41 -15.87 -8.98
C GLN A 418 18.90 -14.53 -9.57
N PRO A 419 18.70 -13.40 -8.86
CA PRO A 419 19.26 -12.12 -9.26
C PRO A 419 20.78 -12.19 -9.38
N GLU A 420 21.33 -11.46 -10.34
CA GLU A 420 22.77 -11.36 -10.49
C GLU A 420 23.36 -10.66 -9.27
N THR A 421 24.39 -11.27 -8.67
CA THR A 421 25.05 -10.73 -7.48
C THR A 421 26.54 -10.51 -7.72
N ILE A 422 27.02 -9.33 -7.36
CA ILE A 422 28.45 -9.00 -7.29
C ILE A 422 28.81 -8.86 -5.81
N LEU A 423 29.83 -9.61 -5.35
CA LEU A 423 30.25 -9.65 -3.95
C LEU A 423 29.10 -9.97 -2.96
N GLY A 424 28.13 -10.79 -3.37
CA GLY A 424 26.98 -11.18 -2.54
C GLY A 424 25.91 -10.10 -2.39
N ARG A 425 25.88 -9.12 -3.31
CA ARG A 425 24.92 -8.01 -3.32
C ARG A 425 24.24 -7.90 -4.69
N PRO A 426 22.95 -7.54 -4.75
CA PRO A 426 22.21 -7.48 -6.00
C PRO A 426 22.76 -6.41 -6.95
N VAL A 427 22.58 -6.64 -8.24
CA VAL A 427 22.91 -5.69 -9.31
C VAL A 427 21.62 -5.25 -10.01
N VAL A 428 21.49 -3.95 -10.25
CA VAL A 428 20.45 -3.35 -11.06
C VAL A 428 21.10 -2.69 -12.26
N GLU A 429 20.65 -3.10 -13.45
CA GLU A 429 21.08 -2.52 -14.70
C GLU A 429 20.27 -1.24 -14.97
N ALA A 430 20.96 -0.13 -15.12
CA ALA A 430 20.39 1.15 -15.53
C ALA A 430 21.12 1.63 -16.77
N VAL A 431 20.42 1.67 -17.90
CA VAL A 431 20.99 2.05 -19.21
C VAL A 431 21.51 3.49 -19.19
N ASP A 432 20.93 4.35 -18.36
CA ASP A 432 21.32 5.76 -18.21
C ASP A 432 22.65 5.97 -17.45
N MET A 433 23.25 4.93 -16.85
CA MET A 433 24.56 5.05 -16.19
C MET A 433 25.66 5.26 -17.23
N PRO A 434 26.67 6.11 -16.95
CA PRO A 434 27.75 6.37 -17.89
C PRO A 434 28.61 5.12 -18.15
N ASP A 435 29.13 5.01 -19.37
CA ASP A 435 30.13 4.00 -19.73
C ASP A 435 31.48 4.27 -19.04
N ILE A 436 32.34 3.25 -19.06
CA ILE A 436 33.74 3.36 -18.63
C ILE A 436 34.48 4.32 -19.58
N ALA A 437 34.90 5.46 -19.06
CA ALA A 437 35.75 6.45 -19.73
C ALA A 437 36.58 7.21 -18.68
N GLU A 438 37.59 7.96 -19.10
CA GLU A 438 38.40 8.81 -18.22
C GLU A 438 37.51 9.78 -17.41
N ASP A 439 37.75 9.87 -16.10
CA ASP A 439 36.97 10.65 -15.12
C ASP A 439 35.48 10.28 -15.00
N ALA A 440 35.02 9.28 -15.74
CA ALA A 440 33.63 8.83 -15.67
C ALA A 440 33.36 8.08 -14.36
N GLN A 441 32.08 8.06 -13.99
CA GLN A 441 31.60 7.41 -12.78
C GLN A 441 30.65 6.24 -13.13
N PRO A 442 31.15 5.15 -13.72
CA PRO A 442 30.31 4.11 -14.33
C PRO A 442 29.55 3.25 -13.30
N ILE A 443 30.01 3.25 -12.04
CA ILE A 443 29.47 2.39 -10.99
C ILE A 443 29.14 3.21 -9.75
N ILE A 444 27.97 2.96 -9.18
CA ILE A 444 27.60 3.41 -7.84
C ILE A 444 27.13 2.22 -7.02
N TYR A 445 27.46 2.25 -5.72
CA TYR A 445 27.03 1.25 -4.76
C TYR A 445 26.48 1.95 -3.52
N GLY A 446 25.37 1.45 -2.99
CA GLY A 446 24.82 1.97 -1.75
C GLY A 446 23.39 1.53 -1.46
N ASP A 447 22.90 1.97 -0.31
CA ASP A 447 21.53 1.73 0.13
C ASP A 447 20.60 2.79 -0.48
N PHE A 448 20.02 2.46 -1.63
CA PHE A 448 19.11 3.36 -2.36
C PHE A 448 17.82 3.64 -1.59
N MET A 449 17.31 2.69 -0.81
CA MET A 449 16.06 2.88 -0.04
C MET A 449 16.22 3.97 1.02
N ARG A 450 17.40 4.11 1.63
CA ARG A 450 17.65 5.16 2.63
C ARG A 450 18.32 6.40 2.06
N GLY A 451 19.05 6.23 0.96
CA GLY A 451 19.89 7.26 0.36
C GLY A 451 19.14 8.16 -0.63
N TYR A 452 18.27 7.59 -1.46
CA TYR A 452 17.58 8.29 -2.54
C TYR A 452 16.06 8.21 -2.36
N ARG A 453 15.38 9.33 -2.53
CA ARG A 453 13.94 9.40 -2.28
C ARG A 453 13.21 10.02 -3.44
N ILE A 454 12.13 9.37 -3.83
CA ILE A 454 11.26 9.77 -4.94
C ILE A 454 9.90 10.16 -4.35
N TYR A 455 9.41 11.32 -4.76
CA TYR A 455 8.10 11.84 -4.41
C TYR A 455 7.24 12.01 -5.66
N ASP A 456 6.18 11.21 -5.75
CA ASP A 456 5.17 11.32 -6.78
C ASP A 456 4.06 12.26 -6.31
N ARG A 457 3.79 13.32 -7.08
CA ARG A 457 2.69 14.24 -6.80
C ARG A 457 1.49 13.98 -7.70
N LEU A 458 1.77 13.79 -8.98
CA LEU A 458 0.78 13.49 -9.99
C LEU A 458 1.34 12.33 -10.81
N SER A 459 0.65 11.19 -10.76
CA SER A 459 0.87 10.08 -11.68
C SER A 459 0.66 10.53 -13.14
N LEU A 460 0.91 9.67 -14.12
CA LEU A 460 0.66 10.06 -15.52
C LEU A 460 -0.81 10.44 -15.68
N ALA A 461 -1.05 11.69 -16.09
CA ALA A 461 -2.37 12.22 -16.37
C ALA A 461 -2.42 12.60 -17.85
N ILE A 462 -3.40 12.04 -18.57
CA ILE A 462 -3.65 12.29 -19.99
C ILE A 462 -4.98 13.02 -20.11
N LEU A 463 -4.97 14.18 -20.77
CA LEU A 463 -6.13 15.01 -21.04
C LEU A 463 -6.35 15.11 -22.56
N ALA A 464 -7.51 14.69 -23.03
CA ALA A 464 -7.92 14.92 -24.41
C ALA A 464 -8.47 16.35 -24.56
N ASP A 465 -7.87 17.14 -25.46
CA ASP A 465 -8.33 18.44 -25.91
C ASP A 465 -8.89 18.32 -27.34
N PRO A 466 -10.22 18.21 -27.50
CA PRO A 466 -10.86 18.15 -28.81
C PRO A 466 -11.06 19.54 -29.44
N TYR A 467 -10.68 20.63 -28.77
CA TYR A 467 -11.06 21.99 -29.17
C TYR A 467 -9.91 22.74 -29.85
N SER A 468 -8.70 22.70 -29.30
CA SER A 468 -7.60 23.57 -29.74
C SER A 468 -7.14 23.33 -31.18
N VAL A 469 -7.21 22.08 -31.66
CA VAL A 469 -6.80 21.68 -33.03
C VAL A 469 -7.98 21.17 -33.86
N ARG A 470 -9.22 21.45 -33.42
CA ARG A 470 -10.44 20.95 -34.07
C ARG A 470 -10.58 21.39 -35.52
N VAL A 471 -10.08 22.58 -35.84
CA VAL A 471 -10.11 23.16 -37.20
C VAL A 471 -9.40 22.25 -38.21
N ASN A 472 -8.40 21.49 -37.76
CA ASN A 472 -7.62 20.58 -38.61
C ASN A 472 -8.17 19.15 -38.60
N GLY A 473 -9.31 18.89 -37.94
CA GLY A 473 -9.85 17.53 -37.78
C GLY A 473 -9.01 16.64 -36.85
N LEU A 474 -8.20 17.25 -35.98
CA LEU A 474 -7.34 16.55 -35.02
C LEU A 474 -7.90 16.67 -33.60
N VAL A 475 -7.47 15.76 -32.72
CA VAL A 475 -7.65 15.79 -31.26
C VAL A 475 -6.26 15.75 -30.63
N ARG A 476 -5.99 16.64 -29.67
CA ARG A 476 -4.70 16.71 -28.98
C ARG A 476 -4.79 16.00 -27.63
N TYR A 477 -3.87 15.09 -27.36
CA TYR A 477 -3.74 14.43 -26.07
C TYR A 477 -2.57 15.04 -25.32
N HIS A 478 -2.85 15.74 -24.22
CA HIS A 478 -1.86 16.31 -23.33
C HIS A 478 -1.51 15.30 -22.24
N ALA A 479 -0.27 14.84 -22.19
CA ALA A 479 0.23 14.00 -21.12
C ALA A 479 1.12 14.83 -20.17
N ARG A 480 0.94 14.65 -18.86
CA ARG A 480 1.80 15.27 -17.85
C ARG A 480 1.98 14.36 -16.65
N ARG A 481 3.14 14.47 -16.01
CA ARG A 481 3.49 13.79 -14.75
C ARG A 481 4.27 14.76 -13.87
N ARG A 482 4.10 14.66 -12.55
CA ARG A 482 4.84 15.49 -11.59
C ARG A 482 5.55 14.65 -10.54
N VAL A 483 6.87 14.76 -10.54
CA VAL A 483 7.76 13.96 -9.70
C VAL A 483 8.91 14.82 -9.18
N GLY A 484 9.34 14.56 -7.95
CA GLY A 484 10.55 15.14 -7.37
C GLY A 484 11.44 14.04 -6.82
N ALA A 485 12.75 14.19 -6.94
CA ALA A 485 13.71 13.27 -6.34
C ALA A 485 14.99 14.00 -5.96
N ASP A 486 15.61 13.56 -4.88
CA ASP A 486 16.91 14.06 -4.41
C ASP A 486 17.57 13.01 -3.49
N VAL A 487 18.89 13.16 -3.31
CA VAL A 487 19.68 12.37 -2.36
C VAL A 487 19.48 12.92 -0.96
N VAL A 488 18.89 12.10 -0.08
CA VAL A 488 18.65 12.47 1.32
C VAL A 488 19.88 12.19 2.19
N ARG A 489 20.58 11.07 1.90
CA ARG A 489 21.76 10.63 2.67
C ARG A 489 22.91 10.27 1.73
N PRO A 490 23.78 11.24 1.41
CA PRO A 490 24.94 10.99 0.56
C PRO A 490 25.90 9.93 1.11
N ALA A 491 26.02 9.83 2.45
CA ALA A 491 26.86 8.84 3.12
C ALA A 491 26.39 7.38 2.96
N ALA A 492 25.19 7.15 2.41
CA ALA A 492 24.69 5.82 2.08
C ALA A 492 25.23 5.30 0.73
N PHE A 493 25.92 6.16 -0.04
CA PHE A 493 26.42 5.87 -1.38
C PHE A 493 27.93 6.03 -1.49
N ARG A 494 28.50 5.31 -2.45
CA ARG A 494 29.87 5.48 -2.93
C ARG A 494 29.90 5.31 -4.44
N LYS A 495 30.58 6.22 -5.13
CA LYS A 495 30.79 6.17 -6.59
C LYS A 495 32.17 5.62 -6.89
N LEU A 496 32.31 4.84 -7.95
CA LEU A 496 33.61 4.48 -8.53
C LEU A 496 33.97 5.52 -9.57
N VAL A 497 35.16 6.10 -9.50
CA VAL A 497 35.69 7.00 -10.53
C VAL A 497 36.78 6.28 -11.29
N MET A 498 36.73 6.38 -12.62
CA MET A 498 37.80 5.91 -13.52
C MET A 498 38.96 6.92 -13.52
N ALA A 499 39.69 6.96 -12.41
CA ALA A 499 40.87 7.80 -12.18
C ALA A 499 42.04 6.95 -11.66
N VAL A 500 43.26 7.48 -11.79
CA VAL A 500 44.53 6.85 -11.36
C VAL A 500 44.83 7.12 -9.90
#